data_AF-A0A0M8ZRE5-F1
#
_entry.id   AF-A0A0M8ZRE5-F1
#
_cell.length_a   1.000
_cell.length_b   1.000
_cell.length_c   1.000
_cell.angle_alpha   90.00
_cell.angle_beta   90.00
_cell.angle_gamma   90.00
#
_symmetry.space_group_name_H-M   'P 1'
#
loop_
_entity.id
_entity.type
_entity.pdbx_description
1 polymer ?
#
loop_
_entity_poly.entity_id
_entity_poly.type
_entity_poly.pdbx_seq_one_letter_code
_entity_poly.pdbx_strand_id
1 'polypeptide(L)'
;MSRENTVIRVKQGQLRGTVEKNRYGDEYLAFRGIPYAKPPLGPLRFKDPEPAEPWLDVRDASGYSDVCFQKSMITRDWRGSEDCLYLNVYKPITRRASRMSVMVWIHGGAFVEGSGDDEIYGPEYLMRKDVVLVAINYRLGVLGFLNLEHKVAAGNQGLKDQVMALKWVQSTGIPTTSLYSEKALAVPRSITKLYLRCLKTFVLRNNVNVQCIEKDVEKNPNHLVEGDLQITKNNLRELRLFHKAIAQSGVVVNFWASITKEPSKYAFLLAAKLGESSTDPETVVEFLRTIDVQKLVTTALTLLTPQRDISIISDNPISVVLIGIWFVTELLI
;
A
#
# COMPACT_ATOMS: atom_id res chain seq x y z
N MET A 1 10.03 32.05 -16.26
CA MET A 1 8.92 31.31 -16.88
C MET A 1 7.63 31.69 -16.14
N SER A 2 6.49 31.80 -16.82
CA SER A 2 5.23 32.29 -16.23
C SER A 2 4.55 31.24 -15.33
N ARG A 3 3.65 31.71 -14.45
CA ARG A 3 2.86 30.89 -13.49
C ARG A 3 1.87 29.91 -14.13
N GLU A 4 1.78 29.88 -15.46
CA GLU A 4 0.86 29.03 -16.23
C GLU A 4 1.41 27.61 -16.45
N ASN A 5 2.73 27.46 -16.51
CA ASN A 5 3.39 26.17 -16.82
C ASN A 5 3.33 25.13 -15.68
N THR A 6 2.74 25.45 -14.53
CA THR A 6 2.59 24.50 -13.40
C THR A 6 1.17 23.99 -13.20
N VAL A 7 0.23 24.31 -14.11
CA VAL A 7 -1.13 23.76 -14.08
C VAL A 7 -1.25 22.58 -15.04
N ILE A 8 -1.68 21.43 -14.54
CA ILE A 8 -1.97 20.22 -15.35
C ILE A 8 -3.42 19.78 -15.17
N ARG A 9 -3.99 19.10 -16.16
CA ARG A 9 -5.30 18.45 -16.08
C ARG A 9 -5.12 16.96 -15.86
N VAL A 10 -5.75 16.43 -14.82
CA VAL A 10 -5.92 14.99 -14.56
C VAL A 10 -7.39 14.61 -14.73
N LYS A 11 -7.74 13.34 -14.55
CA LYS A 11 -9.12 12.85 -14.72
C LYS A 11 -10.11 13.53 -13.76
N GLN A 12 -9.68 13.79 -12.52
CA GLN A 12 -10.50 14.39 -11.46
C GLN A 12 -10.65 15.92 -11.57
N GLY A 13 -9.77 16.62 -12.27
CA GLY A 13 -9.78 18.09 -12.30
C GLY A 13 -8.43 18.68 -12.69
N GLN A 14 -8.17 19.93 -12.31
CA GLN A 14 -6.88 20.61 -12.54
C GLN A 14 -6.04 20.66 -11.25
N LEU A 15 -4.73 20.48 -11.38
CA LEU A 15 -3.74 20.55 -10.30
C LEU A 15 -2.75 21.68 -10.57
N ARG A 16 -2.36 22.43 -9.55
CA ARG A 16 -1.28 23.43 -9.60
C ARG A 16 -0.10 22.97 -8.76
N GLY A 17 1.00 22.60 -9.41
CA GLY A 17 2.25 22.23 -8.75
C GLY A 17 3.25 23.38 -8.64
N THR A 18 4.46 23.03 -8.24
CA THR A 18 5.64 23.89 -8.17
C THR A 18 6.67 23.53 -9.24
N VAL A 19 7.57 24.47 -9.55
CA VAL A 19 8.87 24.18 -10.17
C VAL A 19 9.90 24.24 -9.06
N GLU A 20 10.66 23.17 -8.89
CA GLU A 20 11.71 23.05 -7.88
C GLU A 20 13.04 22.70 -8.53
N LYS A 21 14.12 22.98 -7.79
CA LYS A 21 15.49 22.76 -8.23
C LYS A 21 16.16 21.84 -7.23
N ASN A 22 16.67 20.71 -7.70
CA ASN A 22 17.38 19.79 -6.82
C ASN A 22 18.74 20.39 -6.41
N ARG A 23 19.38 19.79 -5.41
CA ARG A 23 20.71 20.19 -4.92
C ARG A 23 21.86 20.09 -5.95
N TYR A 24 21.60 19.52 -7.13
CA TYR A 24 22.55 19.40 -8.25
C TYR A 24 22.32 20.45 -9.34
N GLY A 25 21.22 21.20 -9.25
CA GLY A 25 20.86 22.26 -10.19
C GLY A 25 19.85 21.85 -11.27
N ASP A 26 19.38 20.61 -11.29
CA ASP A 26 18.34 20.14 -12.22
C ASP A 26 16.96 20.66 -11.76
N GLU A 27 16.17 21.19 -12.70
CA GLU A 27 14.80 21.66 -12.43
C GLU A 27 13.77 20.55 -12.69
N TYR A 28 12.74 20.47 -11.84
CA TYR A 28 11.66 19.48 -11.93
C TYR A 28 10.32 20.09 -11.51
N LEU A 29 9.23 19.51 -12.01
CA LEU A 29 7.87 19.78 -11.55
C LEU A 29 7.56 18.88 -10.36
N ALA A 30 6.96 19.45 -9.32
CA ALA A 30 6.42 18.69 -8.18
C ALA A 30 4.93 18.99 -8.02
N PHE A 31 4.14 17.93 -7.84
CA PHE A 31 2.72 17.99 -7.51
C PHE A 31 2.48 17.08 -6.30
N ARG A 32 2.18 17.67 -5.15
CA ARG A 32 2.09 17.00 -3.85
C ARG A 32 0.66 17.02 -3.32
N GLY A 33 0.33 16.13 -2.38
CA GLY A 33 -1.00 16.14 -1.74
C GLY A 33 -2.18 15.86 -2.68
N ILE A 34 -1.97 15.03 -3.71
CA ILE A 34 -3.01 14.71 -4.70
C ILE A 34 -3.87 13.54 -4.17
N PRO A 35 -5.18 13.71 -3.94
CA PRO A 35 -6.03 12.63 -3.46
C PRO A 35 -6.25 11.60 -4.56
N TYR A 36 -5.96 10.33 -4.26
CA TYR A 36 -6.27 9.21 -5.16
C TYR A 36 -7.49 8.41 -4.71
N ALA A 37 -7.86 8.49 -3.43
CA ALA A 37 -9.05 7.90 -2.84
C ALA A 37 -9.80 8.93 -1.97
N LYS A 38 -11.02 8.59 -1.54
CA LYS A 38 -11.75 9.37 -0.52
C LYS A 38 -11.06 9.25 0.84
N PRO A 39 -11.15 10.29 1.70
CA PRO A 39 -10.72 10.18 3.09
C PRO A 39 -11.40 8.98 3.78
N PRO A 40 -10.66 8.02 4.37
CA PRO A 40 -11.21 6.81 4.99
C PRO A 40 -11.78 7.08 6.40
N LEU A 41 -12.56 8.16 6.53
CA LEU A 41 -13.10 8.70 7.77
C LEU A 41 -14.46 8.07 8.14
N GLY A 42 -14.76 8.01 9.44
CA GLY A 42 -16.07 7.60 9.95
C GLY A 42 -16.56 6.27 9.36
N PRO A 43 -17.70 6.21 8.65
CA PRO A 43 -18.20 4.99 8.02
C PRO A 43 -17.27 4.36 6.96
N LEU A 44 -16.24 5.06 6.48
CA LEU A 44 -15.23 4.54 5.55
C LEU A 44 -14.01 3.95 6.27
N ARG A 45 -13.86 4.17 7.58
CA ARG A 45 -12.79 3.54 8.37
C ARG A 45 -12.94 2.01 8.32
N PHE A 46 -11.82 1.33 8.06
CA PHE A 46 -11.68 -0.11 7.79
C PHE A 46 -12.38 -0.64 6.52
N LYS A 47 -13.04 0.20 5.72
CA LYS A 47 -13.55 -0.21 4.39
C LYS A 47 -12.46 -0.13 3.32
N ASP A 48 -12.71 -0.81 2.22
CA ASP A 48 -11.90 -0.72 1.00
C ASP A 48 -11.94 0.73 0.48
N PRO A 49 -10.84 1.25 -0.10
CA PRO A 49 -10.79 2.63 -0.57
C PRO A 49 -11.80 2.87 -1.71
N GLU A 50 -12.49 4.01 -1.65
CA GLU A 50 -13.29 4.51 -2.76
C GLU A 50 -12.49 5.53 -3.59
N PRO A 51 -12.67 5.63 -4.91
CA PRO A 51 -11.99 6.64 -5.73
C PRO A 51 -12.28 8.07 -5.26
N ALA A 52 -11.27 8.94 -5.31
CA ALA A 52 -11.44 10.36 -5.00
C ALA A 52 -12.47 11.03 -5.93
N GLU A 53 -13.33 11.88 -5.35
CA GLU A 53 -14.30 12.68 -6.10
C GLU A 53 -13.59 13.71 -7.01
N PRO A 54 -14.20 14.07 -8.16
CA PRO A 54 -13.70 15.15 -9.00
C PRO A 54 -13.86 16.51 -8.33
N TRP A 55 -13.04 17.47 -8.74
CA TRP A 55 -13.05 18.85 -8.25
C TRP A 55 -13.12 19.84 -9.41
N LEU A 56 -13.86 20.94 -9.22
CA LEU A 56 -14.16 21.91 -10.28
C LEU A 56 -13.01 22.90 -10.51
N ASP A 57 -12.49 23.49 -9.43
CA ASP A 57 -11.45 24.52 -9.48
C ASP A 57 -10.04 23.95 -9.67
N VAL A 58 -9.03 24.82 -9.79
CA VAL A 58 -7.63 24.38 -9.79
C VAL A 58 -7.21 24.04 -8.35
N ARG A 59 -7.13 22.75 -8.02
CA ARG A 59 -6.64 22.28 -6.73
C ARG A 59 -5.16 22.61 -6.57
N ASP A 60 -4.80 23.19 -5.43
CA ASP A 60 -3.41 23.40 -5.06
C ASP A 60 -2.73 22.06 -4.74
N ALA A 61 -1.59 21.82 -5.35
CA ALA A 61 -0.72 20.66 -5.19
C ALA A 61 0.74 21.11 -4.96
N SER A 62 0.95 22.31 -4.40
CA SER A 62 2.27 22.87 -4.10
C SER A 62 2.88 22.34 -2.79
N GLY A 63 2.08 21.75 -1.89
CA GLY A 63 2.52 21.22 -0.60
C GLY A 63 2.05 19.79 -0.34
N TYR A 64 2.68 19.12 0.63
CA TYR A 64 2.24 17.81 1.11
C TYR A 64 0.89 17.90 1.83
N SER A 65 0.10 16.83 1.76
CA SER A 65 -1.04 16.58 2.65
C SER A 65 -0.59 15.74 3.85
N ASP A 66 -1.49 15.48 4.80
CA ASP A 66 -1.15 14.69 5.98
C ASP A 66 -0.67 13.27 5.62
N VAL A 67 0.38 12.83 6.33
CA VAL A 67 0.78 11.42 6.38
C VAL A 67 -0.27 10.57 7.08
N CYS A 68 -0.29 9.26 6.87
CA CYS A 68 -1.23 8.39 7.57
C CYS A 68 -0.95 8.34 9.07
N PHE A 69 -2.02 8.40 9.88
CA PHE A 69 -1.91 8.47 11.34
C PHE A 69 -1.06 7.34 11.92
N GLN A 70 0.03 7.72 12.57
CA GLN A 70 1.08 6.82 13.03
C GLN A 70 1.81 7.38 14.25
N LYS A 71 2.62 6.54 14.90
CA LYS A 71 3.53 6.94 15.97
C LYS A 71 4.96 6.69 15.54
N SER A 72 5.79 7.72 15.52
CA SER A 72 7.20 7.57 15.11
C SER A 72 7.91 6.55 16.01
N MET A 73 8.57 5.56 15.43
CA MET A 73 9.41 4.61 16.15
C MET A 73 10.65 5.30 16.75
N ILE A 74 11.11 6.39 16.13
CA ILE A 74 12.28 7.17 16.56
C ILE A 74 11.89 8.19 17.63
N THR A 75 11.09 9.21 17.30
CA THR A 75 10.81 10.33 18.23
C THR A 75 9.73 10.00 19.26
N ARG A 76 8.92 8.96 19.01
CA ARG A 76 7.74 8.56 19.80
C ARG A 76 6.56 9.54 19.74
N ASP A 77 6.63 10.56 18.89
CA ASP A 77 5.52 11.49 18.67
C ASP A 77 4.43 10.89 17.76
N TRP A 78 3.21 11.40 17.91
CA TRP A 78 2.11 11.13 16.99
C TRP A 78 2.19 12.06 15.78
N ARG A 79 1.98 11.51 14.58
CA ARG A 79 2.02 12.25 13.32
C ARG A 79 0.90 11.82 12.39
N GLY A 80 0.43 12.75 11.56
CA GLY A 80 -0.52 12.48 10.49
C GLY A 80 -1.99 12.47 10.90
N SER A 81 -2.83 12.05 9.95
CA SER A 81 -4.28 12.03 10.02
C SER A 81 -4.84 10.73 9.43
N GLU A 82 -6.12 10.46 9.65
CA GLU A 82 -6.82 9.41 8.91
C GLU A 82 -7.13 9.84 7.47
N ASP A 83 -7.30 11.13 7.23
CA ASP A 83 -7.34 11.69 5.88
C ASP A 83 -5.91 11.75 5.32
N CYS A 84 -5.46 10.64 4.72
CA CYS A 84 -4.07 10.47 4.30
C CYS A 84 -3.88 9.80 2.94
N LEU A 85 -4.95 9.52 2.19
CA LEU A 85 -4.88 8.76 0.92
C LEU A 85 -4.48 9.65 -0.27
N TYR A 86 -3.28 10.21 -0.12
CA TYR A 86 -2.64 11.16 -1.01
C TYR A 86 -1.40 10.55 -1.69
N LEU A 87 -1.05 11.08 -2.85
CA LEU A 87 0.20 10.79 -3.55
C LEU A 87 0.89 12.06 -4.04
N ASN A 88 2.19 11.92 -4.28
CA ASN A 88 3.10 12.95 -4.70
C ASN A 88 3.73 12.53 -6.05
N VAL A 89 3.75 13.43 -7.04
CA VAL A 89 4.25 13.19 -8.40
C VAL A 89 5.36 14.19 -8.73
N TYR A 90 6.52 13.67 -9.13
CA TYR A 90 7.69 14.47 -9.51
C TYR A 90 8.12 14.12 -10.93
N LYS A 91 8.41 15.14 -11.74
CA LYS A 91 8.80 14.98 -13.14
C LYS A 91 9.94 15.94 -13.53
N PRO A 92 11.07 15.48 -14.07
CA PRO A 92 12.16 16.34 -14.50
C PRO A 92 11.75 17.27 -15.66
N ILE A 93 12.23 18.52 -15.63
CA ILE A 93 12.08 19.49 -16.73
C ILE A 93 13.26 19.30 -17.69
N THR A 94 13.27 18.16 -18.38
CA THR A 94 14.26 17.78 -19.38
C THR A 94 13.77 18.08 -20.79
N ARG A 95 14.69 18.47 -21.69
CA ARG A 95 14.42 18.64 -23.12
C ARG A 95 14.59 17.34 -23.93
N ARG A 96 15.05 16.24 -23.32
CA ARG A 96 15.57 15.07 -24.04
C ARG A 96 14.56 13.94 -24.26
N ALA A 97 13.60 13.78 -23.35
CA ALA A 97 12.70 12.62 -23.34
C ALA A 97 11.27 12.99 -23.80
N SER A 98 10.85 12.46 -24.95
CA SER A 98 9.45 12.56 -25.43
C SER A 98 8.49 11.61 -24.69
N ARG A 99 9.04 10.57 -24.04
CA ARG A 99 8.36 9.60 -23.19
C ARG A 99 9.26 9.30 -21.98
N MET A 100 8.65 9.12 -20.82
CA MET A 100 9.35 8.84 -19.56
C MET A 100 8.78 7.61 -18.90
N SER A 101 9.67 6.88 -18.25
CA SER A 101 9.36 5.81 -17.31
C SER A 101 8.52 6.32 -16.14
N VAL A 102 7.71 5.44 -15.53
CA VAL A 102 7.01 5.76 -14.26
C VAL A 102 7.52 4.80 -13.17
N MET A 103 8.03 5.37 -12.08
CA MET A 103 8.43 4.63 -10.89
C MET A 103 7.44 4.94 -9.78
N VAL A 104 6.79 3.91 -9.23
CA VAL A 104 5.89 4.06 -8.07
C VAL A 104 6.62 3.55 -6.83
N TRP A 105 6.84 4.45 -5.88
CA TRP A 105 7.46 4.20 -4.59
C TRP A 105 6.40 3.95 -3.53
N ILE A 106 6.50 2.81 -2.86
CA ILE A 106 5.69 2.46 -1.69
C ILE A 106 6.65 2.35 -0.50
N HIS A 107 6.48 3.24 0.47
CA HIS A 107 7.39 3.34 1.60
C HIS A 107 7.40 2.07 2.48
N GLY A 108 8.50 1.89 3.21
CA GLY A 108 8.61 0.87 4.25
C GLY A 108 8.02 1.32 5.58
N GLY A 109 8.46 0.71 6.68
CA GLY A 109 8.03 1.04 8.05
C GLY A 109 7.17 -0.05 8.71
N ALA A 110 7.45 -1.32 8.41
CA ALA A 110 6.80 -2.50 9.01
C ALA A 110 5.24 -2.48 9.00
N PHE A 111 4.66 -1.82 7.99
CA PHE A 111 3.22 -1.53 7.88
C PHE A 111 2.61 -0.68 9.01
N VAL A 112 3.41 -0.08 9.91
CA VAL A 112 2.93 0.71 11.07
C VAL A 112 3.36 2.18 11.06
N GLU A 113 4.40 2.54 10.30
CA GLU A 113 4.85 3.92 10.09
C GLU A 113 5.36 4.14 8.64
N GLY A 114 5.79 5.36 8.33
CA GLY A 114 6.34 5.80 7.05
C GLY A 114 5.38 6.71 6.26
N SER A 115 5.92 7.36 5.21
CA SER A 115 5.15 8.17 4.25
C SER A 115 5.80 8.19 2.87
N GLY A 116 5.04 8.66 1.88
CA GLY A 116 5.50 8.98 0.52
C GLY A 116 6.05 10.40 0.36
N ASP A 117 6.40 11.08 1.46
CA ASP A 117 6.96 12.43 1.45
C ASP A 117 8.50 12.41 1.39
N ASP A 118 9.13 13.57 1.21
CA ASP A 118 10.57 13.70 0.96
C ASP A 118 11.47 13.61 2.21
N GLU A 119 10.90 13.63 3.43
CA GLU A 119 11.65 13.66 4.71
C GLU A 119 12.74 12.57 4.82
N ILE A 120 12.48 11.38 4.26
CA ILE A 120 13.44 10.26 4.23
C ILE A 120 13.81 9.89 2.78
N TYR A 121 12.87 9.98 1.85
CA TYR A 121 12.99 9.43 0.49
C TYR A 121 12.69 10.48 -0.59
N GLY A 122 13.38 11.61 -0.52
CA GLY A 122 13.24 12.73 -1.45
C GLY A 122 13.54 12.40 -2.93
N PRO A 123 12.99 13.22 -3.86
CA PRO A 123 13.06 12.96 -5.30
C PRO A 123 14.41 13.36 -5.93
N GLU A 124 15.33 14.00 -5.20
CA GLU A 124 16.43 14.81 -5.74
C GLU A 124 17.38 14.03 -6.65
N TYR A 125 17.67 12.78 -6.30
CA TYR A 125 18.54 11.90 -7.08
C TYR A 125 17.84 11.34 -8.32
N LEU A 126 16.53 11.07 -8.25
CA LEU A 126 15.74 10.50 -9.35
C LEU A 126 15.34 11.55 -10.37
N MET A 127 15.15 12.81 -9.98
CA MET A 127 14.92 13.94 -10.89
C MET A 127 16.14 14.29 -11.78
N ARG A 128 17.24 13.55 -11.65
CA ARG A 128 18.41 13.57 -12.56
C ARG A 128 18.32 12.54 -13.69
N LYS A 129 17.24 11.76 -13.72
CA LYS A 129 16.97 10.66 -14.66
C LYS A 129 15.66 10.96 -15.38
N ASP A 130 15.46 10.41 -16.58
CA ASP A 130 14.25 10.61 -17.39
C ASP A 130 13.07 9.74 -16.87
N VAL A 131 12.75 9.87 -15.58
CA VAL A 131 11.76 9.12 -14.80
C VAL A 131 10.74 10.08 -14.19
N VAL A 132 9.45 9.72 -14.26
CA VAL A 132 8.42 10.27 -13.39
C VAL A 132 8.37 9.45 -12.11
N LEU A 133 8.59 10.07 -10.96
CA LEU A 133 8.45 9.43 -9.66
C LEU A 133 7.04 9.69 -9.11
N VAL A 134 6.37 8.65 -8.65
CA VAL A 134 5.13 8.74 -7.87
C VAL A 134 5.37 8.10 -6.51
N ALA A 135 5.22 8.85 -5.43
CA ALA A 135 5.30 8.33 -4.07
C ALA A 135 3.91 8.39 -3.42
N ILE A 136 3.54 7.34 -2.67
CA ILE A 136 2.16 7.18 -2.18
C ILE A 136 2.13 6.98 -0.67
N ASN A 137 1.13 7.57 0.00
CA ASN A 137 0.71 7.16 1.34
C ASN A 137 -0.30 6.01 1.23
N TYR A 138 -0.36 5.13 2.22
CA TYR A 138 -1.39 4.08 2.35
C TYR A 138 -1.68 3.80 3.83
N ARG A 139 -2.88 3.31 4.18
CA ARG A 139 -3.23 3.13 5.60
C ARG A 139 -2.32 2.12 6.31
N LEU A 140 -2.01 2.43 7.57
CA LEU A 140 -1.04 1.72 8.41
C LEU A 140 -1.68 1.09 9.65
N GLY A 141 -0.98 0.13 10.26
CA GLY A 141 -1.37 -0.56 11.47
C GLY A 141 -2.79 -1.08 11.43
N VAL A 142 -3.52 -0.91 12.53
CA VAL A 142 -4.94 -1.31 12.62
C VAL A 142 -5.83 -0.61 11.58
N LEU A 143 -5.52 0.62 11.16
CA LEU A 143 -6.34 1.37 10.20
C LEU A 143 -6.28 0.74 8.78
N GLY A 144 -5.12 0.19 8.42
CA GLY A 144 -4.89 -0.46 7.12
C GLY A 144 -5.04 -1.98 7.12
N PHE A 145 -5.00 -2.63 8.28
CA PHE A 145 -4.86 -4.10 8.36
C PHE A 145 -5.81 -4.77 9.37
N LEU A 146 -6.83 -4.06 9.89
CA LEU A 146 -7.90 -4.70 10.67
C LEU A 146 -8.62 -5.75 9.83
N ASN A 147 -8.57 -7.00 10.29
CA ASN A 147 -9.19 -8.15 9.66
C ASN A 147 -10.04 -8.90 10.68
N LEU A 148 -11.36 -8.92 10.47
CA LEU A 148 -12.33 -9.71 11.24
C LEU A 148 -12.80 -10.96 10.47
N GLU A 149 -12.13 -11.28 9.36
CA GLU A 149 -12.49 -12.37 8.44
C GLU A 149 -13.93 -12.25 7.88
N HIS A 150 -14.47 -11.04 7.93
CA HIS A 150 -15.84 -10.70 7.53
C HIS A 150 -15.85 -9.53 6.53
N LYS A 151 -16.91 -9.45 5.71
CA LYS A 151 -17.08 -8.43 4.63
C LYS A 151 -16.90 -6.97 5.09
N VAL A 152 -17.20 -6.67 6.35
CA VAL A 152 -17.13 -5.31 6.93
C VAL A 152 -15.70 -4.82 7.23
N ALA A 153 -14.76 -5.76 7.42
CA ALA A 153 -13.34 -5.51 7.61
C ALA A 153 -12.55 -6.76 7.19
N ALA A 154 -12.42 -6.96 5.88
CA ALA A 154 -11.82 -8.16 5.29
C ALA A 154 -10.28 -8.17 5.28
N GLY A 155 -9.64 -7.23 6.00
CA GLY A 155 -8.20 -7.02 6.01
C GLY A 155 -7.63 -6.42 4.73
N ASN A 156 -6.33 -6.13 4.81
CA ASN A 156 -5.48 -5.66 3.70
C ASN A 156 -5.97 -4.36 3.03
N GLN A 157 -6.70 -3.51 3.76
CA GLN A 157 -7.16 -2.20 3.28
C GLN A 157 -5.98 -1.34 2.80
N GLY A 158 -4.86 -1.32 3.53
CA GLY A 158 -3.62 -0.65 3.12
C GLY A 158 -3.03 -1.18 1.81
N LEU A 159 -3.15 -2.48 1.51
CA LEU A 159 -2.75 -3.02 0.20
C LEU A 159 -3.74 -2.65 -0.91
N LYS A 160 -5.03 -2.51 -0.58
CA LYS A 160 -6.05 -2.04 -1.52
C LYS A 160 -5.89 -0.54 -1.82
N ASP A 161 -5.40 0.25 -0.87
CA ASP A 161 -5.02 1.65 -1.06
C ASP A 161 -3.88 1.75 -2.09
N GLN A 162 -2.84 0.92 -1.95
CA GLN A 162 -1.75 0.81 -2.94
C GLN A 162 -2.28 0.45 -4.34
N VAL A 163 -3.23 -0.50 -4.43
CA VAL A 163 -3.88 -0.85 -5.71
C VAL A 163 -4.71 0.32 -6.26
N MET A 164 -5.37 1.11 -5.41
CA MET A 164 -6.13 2.29 -5.83
C MET A 164 -5.19 3.37 -6.40
N ALA A 165 -4.05 3.63 -5.74
CA ALA A 165 -3.04 4.56 -6.24
C ALA A 165 -2.45 4.09 -7.59
N LEU A 166 -2.18 2.80 -7.76
CA LEU A 166 -1.73 2.24 -9.05
C LEU A 166 -2.80 2.39 -10.16
N LYS A 167 -4.08 2.19 -9.84
CA LYS A 167 -5.20 2.48 -10.76
C LYS A 167 -5.29 3.98 -11.10
N TRP A 168 -5.05 4.85 -10.12
CA TRP A 168 -5.00 6.30 -10.34
C TRP A 168 -3.91 6.66 -11.36
N VAL A 169 -2.68 6.19 -11.15
CA VAL A 169 -1.52 6.43 -12.04
C VAL A 169 -1.82 5.98 -13.48
N GLN A 170 -2.40 4.80 -13.65
CA GLN A 170 -2.82 4.31 -14.97
C GLN A 170 -3.92 5.18 -15.61
N SER A 171 -4.84 5.72 -14.82
CA SER A 171 -5.99 6.50 -15.30
C SER A 171 -5.68 7.95 -15.68
N THR A 172 -4.58 8.52 -15.15
CA THR A 172 -4.24 9.94 -15.36
C THR A 172 -3.58 10.27 -16.68
N GLY A 173 -3.31 9.29 -17.55
CA GLY A 173 -2.81 9.56 -18.90
C GLY A 173 -1.37 10.05 -18.99
N ILE A 174 -0.58 9.94 -17.92
CA ILE A 174 0.89 9.92 -18.02
C ILE A 174 1.22 8.78 -19.00
N PRO A 175 1.94 9.03 -20.12
CA PRO A 175 1.95 8.09 -21.25
C PRO A 175 2.74 6.80 -20.95
N THR A 176 2.08 5.82 -20.34
CA THR A 176 2.55 4.43 -20.22
C THR A 176 2.37 3.74 -21.57
N THR A 177 3.33 3.91 -22.47
CA THR A 177 3.25 3.41 -23.84
C THR A 177 4.34 2.38 -24.15
N SER A 178 3.93 1.10 -24.15
CA SER A 178 4.33 0.01 -25.09
C SER A 178 5.82 -0.15 -25.49
N LEU A 179 6.45 -1.33 -25.49
CA LEU A 179 5.92 -2.69 -25.72
C LEU A 179 6.97 -3.74 -25.30
N TYR A 180 6.58 -4.77 -24.53
CA TYR A 180 6.85 -6.19 -24.83
C TYR A 180 6.06 -7.07 -23.86
N SER A 181 5.50 -8.18 -24.35
CA SER A 181 4.92 -9.24 -23.49
C SER A 181 6.03 -10.21 -23.09
N GLU A 182 6.03 -10.78 -21.88
CA GLU A 182 5.12 -11.88 -21.54
C GLU A 182 4.45 -11.76 -20.15
N LYS A 183 3.19 -12.21 -20.12
CA LYS A 183 2.47 -12.83 -18.98
C LYS A 183 2.76 -12.28 -17.57
N ALA A 184 2.08 -11.17 -17.25
CA ALA A 184 1.54 -10.95 -15.90
C ALA A 184 0.01 -10.92 -15.96
N LEU A 185 -0.61 -11.50 -14.92
CA LEU A 185 -2.01 -11.86 -14.78
C LEU A 185 -2.39 -11.53 -13.33
N ALA A 186 -3.12 -10.45 -13.06
CA ALA A 186 -3.56 -10.16 -11.69
C ALA A 186 -4.83 -10.95 -11.30
N VAL A 187 -5.28 -10.76 -10.05
CA VAL A 187 -5.97 -11.80 -9.28
C VAL A 187 -7.04 -11.21 -8.36
N PRO A 188 -8.27 -11.78 -8.34
CA PRO A 188 -9.16 -11.68 -7.20
C PRO A 188 -8.93 -12.82 -6.19
N ARG A 189 -9.01 -12.50 -4.88
CA ARG A 189 -9.16 -13.41 -3.72
C ARG A 189 -8.36 -14.73 -3.72
N SER A 190 -7.05 -14.62 -3.48
CA SER A 190 -6.34 -15.41 -2.44
C SER A 190 -4.83 -15.08 -2.50
N ILE A 191 -4.39 -14.16 -1.63
CA ILE A 191 -3.02 -13.62 -1.61
C ILE A 191 -1.96 -14.73 -1.49
N THR A 192 -2.29 -15.85 -0.84
CA THR A 192 -1.41 -17.00 -0.60
C THR A 192 -0.96 -17.72 -1.89
N LYS A 193 -1.84 -17.94 -2.87
CA LYS A 193 -1.52 -18.75 -4.08
C LYS A 193 -0.71 -17.97 -5.13
N LEU A 194 -0.90 -16.66 -5.25
CA LEU A 194 -0.13 -15.82 -6.18
C LEU A 194 1.33 -15.74 -5.75
N TYR A 195 1.58 -15.55 -4.45
CA TYR A 195 2.93 -15.41 -3.92
C TYR A 195 3.73 -16.71 -3.97
N LEU A 196 3.11 -17.86 -3.69
CA LEU A 196 3.72 -19.18 -3.95
C LEU A 196 4.14 -19.35 -5.42
N ARG A 197 3.40 -18.77 -6.37
CA ARG A 197 3.75 -18.85 -7.80
C ARG A 197 4.94 -17.96 -8.16
N CYS A 198 5.02 -16.75 -7.62
CA CYS A 198 6.22 -15.90 -7.74
C CYS A 198 7.45 -16.58 -7.12
N LEU A 199 7.31 -17.19 -5.93
CA LEU A 199 8.38 -17.91 -5.25
C LEU A 199 8.86 -19.12 -6.06
N LYS A 200 7.95 -19.95 -6.56
CA LYS A 200 8.27 -21.14 -7.36
C LYS A 200 8.98 -20.78 -8.66
N THR A 201 8.62 -19.66 -9.30
CA THR A 201 9.32 -19.15 -10.50
C THR A 201 10.69 -18.54 -10.17
N PHE A 202 10.88 -17.95 -8.99
CA PHE A 202 12.18 -17.46 -8.54
C PHE A 202 13.15 -18.61 -8.20
N VAL A 203 12.70 -19.64 -7.49
CA VAL A 203 13.48 -20.83 -7.15
C VAL A 203 13.91 -21.59 -8.40
N LEU A 204 12.98 -21.87 -9.32
CA LEU A 204 13.26 -22.61 -10.57
C LEU A 204 14.19 -21.86 -11.55
N ARG A 205 14.32 -20.53 -11.47
CA ARG A 205 15.19 -19.75 -12.37
C ARG A 205 16.61 -19.54 -11.86
N ASN A 206 16.86 -19.74 -10.55
CA ASN A 206 18.15 -19.42 -9.94
C ASN A 206 18.92 -20.66 -9.44
N ASN A 207 18.41 -21.89 -9.68
CA ASN A 207 19.01 -23.15 -9.21
C ASN A 207 19.30 -23.19 -7.69
N VAL A 208 18.56 -22.41 -6.91
CA VAL A 208 18.69 -22.39 -5.44
C VAL A 208 17.94 -23.60 -4.89
N ASN A 209 18.68 -24.55 -4.32
CA ASN A 209 18.12 -25.79 -3.80
C ASN A 209 17.44 -25.52 -2.43
N VAL A 210 16.13 -25.30 -2.46
CA VAL A 210 15.31 -25.10 -1.24
C VAL A 210 14.60 -26.41 -0.90
N GLN A 211 15.10 -27.12 0.11
CA GLN A 211 14.35 -28.21 0.74
C GLN A 211 13.18 -27.64 1.54
N CYS A 212 12.00 -27.59 0.91
CA CYS A 212 10.75 -27.46 1.66
C CYS A 212 10.47 -28.78 2.37
N ILE A 213 10.56 -28.79 3.70
CA ILE A 213 10.11 -29.93 4.52
C ILE A 213 8.58 -29.89 4.54
N GLU A 214 7.94 -30.65 3.65
CA GLU A 214 6.56 -31.07 3.87
C GLU A 214 6.53 -32.06 5.03
N LYS A 215 5.87 -31.68 6.12
CA LYS A 215 5.37 -32.62 7.11
C LYS A 215 3.90 -32.38 7.40
N ASP A 216 3.14 -33.43 7.11
CA ASP A 216 1.90 -33.84 7.76
C ASP A 216 0.67 -32.95 7.56
N VAL A 217 0.06 -33.09 6.36
CA VAL A 217 -1.39 -32.92 6.16
C VAL A 217 -2.01 -34.26 5.75
N GLU A 218 -1.79 -35.30 6.56
CA GLU A 218 -2.64 -36.50 6.59
C GLU A 218 -3.55 -36.46 7.81
N LYS A 219 -4.80 -35.98 7.61
CA LYS A 219 -6.05 -36.41 8.28
C LYS A 219 -7.17 -35.39 8.04
N ASN A 220 -8.02 -35.66 7.04
CA ASN A 220 -9.48 -35.75 7.11
C ASN A 220 -10.10 -35.50 5.71
N PRO A 221 -10.54 -36.54 4.96
CA PRO A 221 -10.87 -36.40 3.53
C PRO A 221 -12.17 -35.64 3.19
N ASN A 222 -13.05 -35.37 4.16
CA ASN A 222 -14.49 -35.26 3.88
C ASN A 222 -15.15 -33.88 4.12
N HIS A 223 -14.42 -32.76 4.12
CA HIS A 223 -15.03 -31.41 4.15
C HIS A 223 -14.27 -30.38 3.30
N LEU A 224 -14.48 -30.43 1.98
CA LEU A 224 -14.29 -29.30 1.08
C LEU A 224 -15.61 -29.08 0.33
N VAL A 225 -16.29 -27.97 0.60
CA VAL A 225 -17.43 -27.54 -0.21
C VAL A 225 -16.88 -26.79 -1.42
N GLU A 226 -16.96 -27.39 -2.60
CA GLU A 226 -16.61 -26.72 -3.85
C GLU A 226 -17.62 -25.62 -4.17
N GLY A 227 -17.16 -24.37 -4.11
CA GLY A 227 -17.87 -23.22 -4.64
C GLY A 227 -17.29 -22.85 -6.00
N ASP A 228 -17.94 -23.26 -7.08
CA ASP A 228 -17.51 -22.98 -8.45
C ASP A 228 -17.46 -21.48 -8.75
N LEU A 229 -16.28 -20.96 -9.06
CA LEU A 229 -16.06 -19.58 -9.48
C LEU A 229 -15.34 -19.59 -10.84
N GLN A 230 -16.12 -19.66 -11.92
CA GLN A 230 -15.59 -19.67 -13.29
C GLN A 230 -14.91 -18.34 -13.64
N ILE A 231 -13.58 -18.32 -13.56
CA ILE A 231 -12.77 -17.16 -13.97
C ILE A 231 -12.68 -17.12 -15.51
N THR A 232 -13.53 -16.30 -16.14
CA THR A 232 -13.51 -16.12 -17.60
C THR A 232 -12.41 -15.15 -18.06
N LYS A 233 -11.95 -15.31 -19.32
CA LYS A 233 -10.83 -14.54 -19.90
C LYS A 233 -11.01 -13.01 -19.89
N ASN A 234 -12.24 -12.50 -19.78
CA ASN A 234 -12.51 -11.06 -19.84
C ASN A 234 -12.01 -10.31 -18.61
N ASN A 235 -12.06 -10.93 -17.42
CA ASN A 235 -11.59 -10.29 -16.18
C ASN A 235 -10.09 -9.94 -16.25
N LEU A 236 -9.31 -10.63 -17.10
CA LEU A 236 -7.86 -10.49 -17.20
C LEU A 236 -7.37 -9.18 -17.84
N ARG A 237 -8.27 -8.35 -18.41
CA ARG A 237 -7.90 -7.06 -19.01
C ARG A 237 -7.75 -5.93 -17.98
N GLU A 238 -8.42 -6.00 -16.83
CA GLU A 238 -8.32 -4.97 -15.77
C GLU A 238 -7.05 -5.10 -14.90
N LEU A 239 -6.14 -6.00 -15.29
CA LEU A 239 -5.24 -6.69 -14.36
C LEU A 239 -3.75 -6.52 -14.68
N ARG A 240 -3.38 -5.42 -15.36
CA ARG A 240 -1.99 -4.98 -15.59
C ARG A 240 -1.79 -3.54 -15.13
N LEU A 241 -1.46 -3.38 -13.85
CA LEU A 241 -1.22 -2.07 -13.22
C LEU A 241 0.25 -1.64 -13.25
N PHE A 242 1.19 -2.56 -13.41
CA PHE A 242 2.64 -2.29 -13.52
C PHE A 242 3.33 -3.33 -14.41
N HIS A 243 4.57 -3.03 -14.83
CA HIS A 243 5.35 -3.87 -15.76
C HIS A 243 6.47 -4.68 -15.08
N LYS A 244 7.22 -4.08 -14.14
CA LYS A 244 8.20 -4.79 -13.29
C LYS A 244 8.11 -4.31 -11.83
N ALA A 245 8.90 -4.92 -10.96
CA ALA A 245 9.00 -4.56 -9.54
C ALA A 245 10.46 -4.70 -9.09
N ILE A 246 10.88 -3.87 -8.12
CA ILE A 246 12.16 -3.99 -7.44
C ILE A 246 11.87 -4.14 -5.94
N ALA A 247 12.09 -5.34 -5.42
CA ALA A 247 12.01 -5.61 -3.99
C ALA A 247 13.36 -5.31 -3.33
N GLN A 248 13.40 -4.34 -2.42
CA GLN A 248 14.59 -4.07 -1.61
C GLN A 248 14.37 -4.65 -0.21
N SER A 249 15.23 -5.59 0.20
CA SER A 249 15.32 -6.16 1.57
C SER A 249 14.01 -6.69 2.19
N GLY A 250 12.97 -6.94 1.39
CA GLY A 250 11.69 -7.46 1.85
C GLY A 250 11.10 -8.45 0.85
N VAL A 251 10.65 -9.61 1.34
CA VAL A 251 9.90 -10.61 0.58
C VAL A 251 8.74 -11.14 1.40
N VAL A 252 7.66 -11.56 0.74
CA VAL A 252 6.42 -12.05 1.41
C VAL A 252 6.64 -13.24 2.36
N VAL A 253 7.64 -14.08 2.08
CA VAL A 253 7.91 -15.28 2.87
C VAL A 253 8.73 -14.99 4.13
N ASN A 254 9.08 -13.73 4.36
CA ASN A 254 9.58 -13.30 5.66
C ASN A 254 8.50 -13.59 6.71
N PHE A 255 8.88 -14.21 7.83
CA PHE A 255 7.96 -14.61 8.90
C PHE A 255 7.10 -13.46 9.45
N TRP A 256 7.58 -12.21 9.36
CA TRP A 256 6.90 -10.99 9.77
C TRP A 256 5.97 -10.38 8.70
N ALA A 257 6.06 -10.83 7.44
CA ALA A 257 5.29 -10.26 6.33
C ALA A 257 3.91 -10.92 6.13
N SER A 258 3.63 -12.01 6.83
CA SER A 258 2.30 -12.62 6.93
C SER A 258 1.77 -12.50 8.35
N ILE A 259 0.49 -12.14 8.47
CA ILE A 259 -0.20 -12.05 9.76
C ILE A 259 -0.40 -13.46 10.36
N THR A 260 -0.53 -13.50 11.68
CA THR A 260 -0.78 -14.65 12.54
C THR A 260 -1.92 -15.57 12.06
N LYS A 261 -1.91 -16.82 12.54
CA LYS A 261 -2.89 -17.88 12.19
C LYS A 261 -4.36 -17.53 12.47
N GLU A 262 -4.64 -16.54 13.33
CA GLU A 262 -5.98 -16.13 13.76
C GLU A 262 -6.11 -14.59 13.75
N PRO A 263 -6.28 -13.93 12.58
CA PRO A 263 -6.29 -12.47 12.51
C PRO A 263 -7.54 -11.84 13.15
N SER A 264 -8.69 -12.51 13.05
CA SER A 264 -9.96 -12.07 13.67
C SER A 264 -9.87 -11.97 15.19
N LYS A 265 -9.23 -12.95 15.84
CA LYS A 265 -9.00 -13.00 17.30
C LYS A 265 -8.30 -11.76 17.84
N TYR A 266 -7.33 -11.21 17.11
CA TYR A 266 -6.67 -9.95 17.46
C TYR A 266 -7.64 -8.76 17.41
N ALA A 267 -8.51 -8.70 16.40
CA ALA A 267 -9.50 -7.64 16.26
C ALA A 267 -10.56 -7.69 17.38
N PHE A 268 -11.05 -8.88 17.74
CA PHE A 268 -11.94 -9.06 18.90
C PHE A 268 -11.26 -8.72 20.23
N LEU A 269 -9.99 -9.11 20.44
CA LEU A 269 -9.23 -8.77 21.64
C LEU A 269 -9.00 -7.25 21.76
N LEU A 270 -8.79 -6.55 20.63
CA LEU A 270 -8.72 -5.09 20.57
C LEU A 270 -10.04 -4.43 20.98
N ALA A 271 -11.16 -4.93 20.48
CA ALA A 271 -12.49 -4.45 20.87
C ALA A 271 -12.72 -4.65 22.38
N ALA A 272 -12.43 -5.86 22.90
CA ALA A 272 -12.62 -6.19 24.31
C ALA A 272 -11.78 -5.29 25.23
N LYS A 273 -10.54 -5.01 24.85
CA LYS A 273 -9.64 -4.10 25.58
C LYS A 273 -10.05 -2.62 25.49
N LEU A 274 -10.90 -2.26 24.53
CA LEU A 274 -11.47 -0.92 24.38
C LEU A 274 -12.86 -0.77 25.02
N GLY A 275 -13.55 -1.87 25.32
CA GLY A 275 -14.82 -1.91 26.04
C GLY A 275 -15.95 -2.73 25.38
N GLU A 276 -15.70 -3.40 24.26
CA GLU A 276 -16.70 -4.14 23.47
C GLU A 276 -16.35 -5.64 23.37
N SER A 277 -17.21 -6.50 23.92
CA SER A 277 -16.98 -7.95 24.02
C SER A 277 -17.89 -8.78 23.10
N SER A 278 -18.62 -8.14 22.18
CA SER A 278 -19.44 -8.81 21.17
C SER A 278 -18.61 -9.73 20.27
N THR A 279 -19.21 -10.86 19.89
CA THR A 279 -18.67 -11.81 18.91
C THR A 279 -19.13 -11.51 17.48
N ASP A 280 -20.04 -10.55 17.28
CA ASP A 280 -20.49 -10.14 15.96
C ASP A 280 -19.50 -9.16 15.30
N PRO A 281 -18.92 -9.49 14.12
CA PRO A 281 -18.04 -8.59 13.40
C PRO A 281 -18.66 -7.25 13.00
N GLU A 282 -19.97 -7.17 12.75
CA GLU A 282 -20.60 -5.90 12.34
C GLU A 282 -20.64 -4.92 13.53
N THR A 283 -21.16 -5.36 14.68
CA THR A 283 -21.14 -4.64 15.97
C THR A 283 -19.73 -4.18 16.33
N VAL A 284 -18.74 -5.08 16.25
CA VAL A 284 -17.34 -4.76 16.58
C VAL A 284 -16.75 -3.70 15.66
N VAL A 285 -17.03 -3.74 14.35
CA VAL A 285 -16.56 -2.68 13.43
C VAL A 285 -17.21 -1.35 13.75
N GLU A 286 -18.53 -1.29 13.93
CA GLU A 286 -19.18 -0.01 14.22
C GLU A 286 -18.69 0.59 15.55
N PHE A 287 -18.48 -0.24 16.59
CA PHE A 287 -17.83 0.20 17.82
C PHE A 287 -16.43 0.78 17.56
N LEU A 288 -15.54 0.05 16.86
CA LEU A 288 -14.17 0.50 16.56
C LEU A 288 -14.11 1.76 15.69
N ARG A 289 -15.17 2.08 14.93
CA ARG A 289 -15.30 3.37 14.21
C ARG A 289 -15.59 4.56 15.13
N THR A 290 -16.21 4.35 16.30
CA THR A 290 -16.45 5.44 17.27
C THR A 290 -15.22 5.81 18.09
N ILE A 291 -14.22 4.94 18.15
CA ILE A 291 -13.02 5.14 18.98
C ILE A 291 -12.10 6.19 18.37
N ASP A 292 -11.57 7.09 19.20
CA ASP A 292 -10.51 8.02 18.82
C ASP A 292 -9.31 7.28 18.19
N VAL A 293 -8.75 7.85 17.12
CA VAL A 293 -7.68 7.22 16.35
C VAL A 293 -6.40 7.02 17.19
N GLN A 294 -6.05 7.97 18.06
CA GLN A 294 -4.89 7.86 18.93
C GLN A 294 -5.08 6.75 19.97
N LYS A 295 -6.25 6.69 20.62
CA LYS A 295 -6.61 5.63 21.56
C LYS A 295 -6.58 4.25 20.87
N LEU A 296 -7.20 4.14 19.69
CA LEU A 296 -7.28 2.91 18.90
C LEU A 296 -5.88 2.38 18.54
N VAL A 297 -5.03 3.22 17.95
CA VAL A 297 -3.67 2.82 17.53
C VAL A 297 -2.79 2.54 18.75
N THR A 298 -2.93 3.29 19.84
CA THR A 298 -2.24 3.01 21.11
C THR A 298 -2.58 1.62 21.62
N THR A 299 -3.88 1.29 21.76
CA THR A 299 -4.30 0.00 22.29
C THR A 299 -3.88 -1.15 21.37
N ALA A 300 -3.96 -0.98 20.04
CA ALA A 300 -3.45 -1.93 19.08
C ALA A 300 -1.94 -2.20 19.28
N LEU A 301 -1.10 -1.16 19.36
CA LEU A 301 0.34 -1.32 19.61
C LEU A 301 0.62 -2.08 20.93
N THR A 302 -0.17 -1.87 21.99
CA THR A 302 -0.02 -2.61 23.25
C THR A 302 -0.48 -4.08 23.21
N LEU A 303 -1.14 -4.52 22.14
CA LEU A 303 -1.43 -5.95 21.91
C LEU A 303 -0.32 -6.65 21.13
N LEU A 304 0.54 -5.88 20.45
CA LEU A 304 1.72 -6.38 19.76
C LEU A 304 2.98 -6.43 20.66
N THR A 305 2.96 -5.77 21.82
CA THR A 305 4.07 -5.82 22.80
C THR A 305 4.09 -7.16 23.56
N PRO A 306 5.20 -7.92 23.61
CA PRO A 306 5.24 -9.32 24.09
C PRO A 306 4.96 -9.59 25.58
N GLN A 307 4.52 -8.61 26.36
CA GLN A 307 4.58 -8.64 27.82
C GLN A 307 3.30 -9.08 28.54
N ARG A 308 2.22 -9.41 27.82
CA ARG A 308 1.03 -10.07 28.38
C ARG A 308 0.51 -11.14 27.42
N ASP A 309 0.12 -12.28 28.00
CA ASP A 309 -0.41 -13.50 27.36
C ASP A 309 0.57 -14.36 26.53
N ILE A 310 1.54 -14.92 27.28
CA ILE A 310 2.45 -16.02 26.87
C ILE A 310 1.70 -17.26 26.34
N SER A 311 0.39 -17.39 26.58
CA SER A 311 -0.47 -18.48 26.09
C SER A 311 -1.03 -18.30 24.68
N ILE A 312 -0.90 -17.11 24.06
CA ILE A 312 -1.46 -16.81 22.72
C ILE A 312 -0.36 -16.65 21.65
N ILE A 313 0.89 -16.37 22.07
CA ILE A 313 2.01 -16.10 21.16
C ILE A 313 3.09 -17.18 21.32
N SER A 314 2.83 -18.37 20.79
CA SER A 314 3.90 -19.27 20.36
C SER A 314 4.42 -18.82 18.99
N ASP A 315 5.74 -18.63 18.88
CA ASP A 315 6.52 -18.45 17.64
C ASP A 315 6.51 -17.07 16.94
N ASN A 316 7.02 -16.02 17.60
CA ASN A 316 8.29 -15.36 17.18
C ASN A 316 8.58 -14.06 17.96
N PRO A 317 9.85 -13.74 18.26
CA PRO A 317 10.24 -12.42 18.74
C PRO A 317 10.25 -11.38 17.61
N ILE A 318 10.00 -10.12 18.00
CA ILE A 318 10.04 -8.94 17.14
C ILE A 318 11.45 -8.75 16.56
N SER A 319 11.56 -8.62 15.24
CA SER A 319 12.78 -8.22 14.54
C SER A 319 12.53 -6.95 13.72
N VAL A 320 13.21 -5.87 14.09
CA VAL A 320 13.14 -4.56 13.44
C VAL A 320 14.02 -4.54 12.19
N VAL A 321 13.43 -4.52 10.99
CA VAL A 321 14.13 -4.07 9.75
C VAL A 321 13.13 -3.39 8.80
N LEU A 322 13.54 -2.26 8.21
CA LEU A 322 12.88 -1.56 7.11
C LEU A 322 12.85 -2.46 5.84
N ILE A 323 12.01 -2.24 4.82
CA ILE A 323 12.27 -1.32 3.70
C ILE A 323 11.04 -1.35 2.76
N GLY A 324 10.85 -0.28 1.97
CA GLY A 324 9.73 -0.14 1.02
C GLY A 324 9.82 -1.01 -0.24
N ILE A 325 8.68 -1.15 -0.91
CA ILE A 325 8.53 -1.91 -2.16
C ILE A 325 8.53 -0.91 -3.32
N TRP A 326 9.43 -1.09 -4.29
CA TRP A 326 9.39 -0.32 -5.53
C TRP A 326 8.62 -1.07 -6.60
N PHE A 327 7.70 -0.38 -7.28
CA PHE A 327 7.19 -0.81 -8.57
C PHE A 327 7.87 0.04 -9.66
N VAL A 328 8.90 -0.52 -10.29
CA VAL A 328 9.61 0.10 -11.42
C VAL A 328 9.05 -0.44 -12.72
N THR A 329 8.51 0.41 -13.59
CA THR A 329 8.00 -0.03 -14.89
C THR A 329 8.96 0.29 -16.04
N GLU A 330 10.05 -0.47 -16.22
CA GLU A 330 11.00 -0.46 -17.37
C GLU A 330 12.12 -1.51 -17.14
N LEU A 331 13.06 -1.87 -18.03
CA LEU A 331 13.10 -2.09 -19.50
C LEU A 331 14.17 -3.20 -19.77
N LEU A 332 14.76 -3.28 -20.99
CA LEU A 332 15.81 -4.21 -21.48
C LEU A 332 15.34 -5.64 -21.80
N ILE A 333 15.62 -6.21 -23.00
CA ILE A 333 16.23 -5.64 -24.22
C ILE A 333 15.13 -5.44 -25.28
#